data_AF-A0A936JGN3-F1
#
_entry.id   AF-A0A936JGN3-F1
#
_cell.length_a   1.000
_cell.length_b   1.000
_cell.length_c   1.000
_cell.angle_alpha   90.00
_cell.angle_beta   90.00
_cell.angle_gamma   90.00
#
_symmetry.space_group_name_H-M   'P 1'
#
loop_
_entity.id
_entity.type
_entity.pdbx_description
1 polymer ?
#
loop_
_entity_poly.entity_id
_entity_poly.type
_entity_poly.pdbx_seq_one_letter_code
_entity_poly.pdbx_strand_id
1 'polypeptide(L)'
;MKETLNSFLQIENVDFALFINGKWGSGKTYFIKTELSKILIPYKMKQFYFTVNGISNSSELHELITSKCLSNYFTPEKIPLFGKTRDRISTFLKSLSSANNILKALKFSDFHFPNSTIIIIDDVERISPNYNYDEF
;
A
#
# COMPACT_ATOMS: atom_id res chain seq x y z
N MET A 1 3.81 21.54 8.66
CA MET A 1 3.42 20.36 7.83
C MET A 1 4.34 20.18 6.62
N LYS A 2 4.45 21.13 5.68
CA LYS A 2 5.33 20.97 4.49
C LYS A 2 6.81 20.74 4.85
N GLU A 3 7.34 21.50 5.81
CA GLU A 3 8.73 21.33 6.30
C GLU A 3 8.94 19.97 6.95
N THR A 4 8.07 19.58 7.90
CA THR A 4 8.08 18.25 8.54
C THR A 4 8.05 17.12 7.51
N LEU A 5 7.21 17.24 6.49
CA LEU A 5 7.11 16.26 5.40
C LEU A 5 8.39 16.24 4.56
N ASN A 6 8.98 17.38 4.23
CA ASN A 6 10.26 17.43 3.50
C ASN A 6 11.39 16.77 4.31
N SER A 7 11.49 17.06 5.61
CA SER A 7 12.46 16.41 6.49
C SER A 7 12.25 14.90 6.51
N PHE A 8 10.98 14.44 6.62
CA PHE A 8 10.65 13.02 6.58
C PHE A 8 11.08 12.35 5.27
N LEU A 9 10.82 12.99 4.12
CA LEU A 9 11.14 12.45 2.79
C LEU A 9 12.65 12.38 2.47
N GLN A 10 13.49 13.05 3.26
CA GLN A 10 14.95 13.06 3.09
C GLN A 10 15.67 12.03 3.96
N ILE A 11 14.97 11.38 4.89
CA ILE A 11 15.58 10.38 5.76
C ILE A 11 15.83 9.11 4.96
N GLU A 12 17.09 8.68 4.91
CA GLU A 12 17.46 7.36 4.42
C GLU A 12 17.15 6.32 5.51
N ASN A 13 16.56 5.18 5.14
CA ASN A 13 16.19 4.08 6.05
C ASN A 13 15.25 4.50 7.19
N VAL A 14 14.02 4.87 6.84
CA VAL A 14 12.97 5.25 7.78
C VAL A 14 12.45 4.05 8.58
N ASP A 15 12.47 4.13 9.90
CA ASP A 15 11.94 3.13 10.85
C ASP A 15 10.69 3.60 11.61
N PHE A 16 10.13 4.75 11.23
CA PHE A 16 8.93 5.33 11.83
C PHE A 16 7.93 5.85 10.78
N ALA A 17 6.70 6.13 11.21
CA ALA A 17 5.66 6.70 10.35
C ALA A 17 5.33 8.14 10.77
N LEU A 18 4.98 8.98 9.79
CA LEU A 18 4.42 10.31 10.05
C LEU A 18 2.89 10.22 10.19
N PHE A 19 2.38 10.51 11.39
CA PHE A 19 0.94 10.56 11.63
C PHE A 19 0.36 11.96 11.35
N ILE A 20 -0.55 12.07 10.39
CA ILE A 20 -1.21 13.35 10.05
C ILE A 20 -2.55 13.43 10.78
N ASN A 21 -2.60 14.21 11.86
CA ASN A 21 -3.81 14.45 12.64
C ASN A 21 -4.43 15.83 12.33
N GLY A 22 -5.73 15.97 12.58
CA GLY A 22 -6.49 17.20 12.40
C GLY A 22 -7.98 16.98 12.59
N LYS A 23 -8.73 18.06 12.83
CA LYS A 23 -10.20 18.01 13.02
C LYS A 23 -10.90 17.35 11.83
N TRP A 24 -12.09 16.80 12.07
CA TRP A 24 -12.95 16.32 11.00
C TRP A 24 -13.20 17.44 9.98
N GLY A 25 -13.16 17.12 8.68
CA GLY A 25 -13.35 18.12 7.63
C GLY A 25 -12.18 19.10 7.41
N SER A 26 -11.03 18.95 8.09
CA SER A 26 -9.88 19.85 7.92
C SER A 26 -9.10 19.67 6.61
N GLY A 27 -9.59 18.85 5.68
CA GLY A 27 -8.96 18.62 4.37
C GLY A 27 -7.78 17.65 4.36
N LYS A 28 -7.61 16.77 5.36
CA LYS A 28 -6.50 15.78 5.40
C LYS A 28 -6.44 14.90 4.14
N THR A 29 -7.55 14.23 3.82
CA THR A 29 -7.66 13.37 2.64
C THR A 29 -7.47 14.16 1.34
N TYR A 30 -7.93 15.41 1.28
CA TYR A 30 -7.68 16.29 0.15
C TYR A 30 -6.17 16.54 0.00
N PHE A 31 -5.50 17.00 1.07
CA PHE A 31 -4.06 17.23 1.08
C PHE A 31 -3.27 16.00 0.60
N ILE A 32 -3.60 14.81 1.09
CA ILE A 32 -2.97 13.55 0.68
C ILE A 32 -3.14 13.27 -0.82
N LYS A 33 -4.37 13.41 -1.34
CA LYS A 33 -4.68 13.04 -2.74
C LYS A 33 -4.21 14.08 -3.75
N THR A 34 -4.15 15.36 -3.39
CA THR A 34 -3.90 16.45 -4.36
C THR A 34 -2.59 17.19 -4.13
N GLU A 35 -2.22 17.49 -2.89
CA GLU A 35 -1.07 18.35 -2.59
C GLU A 35 0.19 17.53 -2.34
N LEU A 36 0.08 16.42 -1.60
CA LEU A 36 1.21 15.52 -1.35
C LEU A 36 1.78 14.97 -2.66
N SER A 37 0.94 14.70 -3.67
CA SER A 37 1.42 14.17 -4.96
C SER A 37 2.38 15.15 -5.64
N LYS A 38 2.12 16.46 -5.54
CA LYS A 38 3.01 17.52 -6.02
C LYS A 38 4.32 17.56 -5.24
N ILE A 39 4.26 17.38 -3.92
CA ILE A 39 5.44 17.39 -3.04
C ILE A 39 6.37 16.20 -3.32
N LEU A 40 5.84 15.06 -3.76
CA LEU A 40 6.62 13.85 -4.04
C LEU A 40 7.34 13.87 -5.40
N ILE A 41 7.00 14.80 -6.31
CA ILE A 41 7.58 14.88 -7.66
C ILE A 41 9.12 14.98 -7.62
N PRO A 42 9.74 15.89 -6.84
CA PRO A 42 11.20 16.01 -6.79
C PRO A 42 11.90 14.74 -6.26
N TYR A 43 11.21 13.99 -5.39
CA TYR A 43 11.72 12.74 -4.80
C TYR A 43 11.50 11.52 -5.71
N LYS A 44 10.81 11.68 -6.86
CA LYS A 44 10.45 10.60 -7.78
C LYS A 44 9.71 9.44 -7.10
N MET A 45 8.99 9.74 -6.02
CA MET A 45 8.24 8.76 -5.23
C MET A 45 6.80 8.62 -5.73
N LYS A 46 6.31 7.38 -5.77
CA LYS A 46 4.91 7.07 -6.07
C LYS A 46 4.11 6.89 -4.78
N GLN A 47 2.87 7.37 -4.79
CA GLN A 47 1.94 7.13 -3.69
C GLN A 47 1.33 5.72 -3.78
N PHE A 48 1.44 4.97 -2.69
CA PHE A 48 0.67 3.77 -2.45
C PHE A 48 -0.37 4.05 -1.37
N TYR A 49 -1.55 4.51 -1.80
CA TYR A 49 -2.64 4.92 -0.92
C TYR A 49 -3.70 3.82 -0.80
N PHE A 50 -4.11 3.53 0.43
CA PHE A 50 -5.30 2.73 0.76
C PHE A 50 -5.95 3.23 2.06
N THR A 51 -7.24 2.95 2.22
CA THR A 51 -8.00 3.22 3.45
C THR A 51 -8.22 1.91 4.18
N VAL A 52 -8.15 1.91 5.52
CA VAL A 52 -8.47 0.74 6.36
C VAL A 52 -9.87 0.81 6.95
N ASN A 53 -10.70 1.73 6.47
CA ASN A 53 -12.09 1.86 6.90
C ASN A 53 -12.87 0.54 6.73
N GLY A 54 -13.37 0.00 7.84
CA GLY A 54 -14.18 -1.21 7.88
C GLY A 54 -13.40 -2.53 7.78
N ILE A 55 -12.07 -2.50 7.66
CA ILE A 55 -11.26 -3.72 7.67
C ILE A 55 -11.34 -4.37 9.04
N SER A 56 -11.64 -5.67 9.07
CA SER A 56 -12.01 -6.40 10.29
C SER A 56 -11.03 -7.48 10.74
N ASN A 57 -10.02 -7.82 9.93
CA ASN A 57 -9.00 -8.80 10.31
C ASN A 57 -7.74 -8.65 9.45
N SER A 58 -6.71 -9.41 9.82
CA SER A 58 -5.41 -9.41 9.14
C SER A 58 -5.50 -9.96 7.71
N SER A 59 -6.38 -10.94 7.46
CA SER A 59 -6.62 -11.48 6.12
C SER A 59 -7.19 -10.43 5.15
N GLU A 60 -8.18 -9.63 5.57
CA GLU A 60 -8.78 -8.57 4.77
C GLU A 60 -7.77 -7.45 4.47
N LEU A 61 -6.95 -7.08 5.46
CA LEU A 61 -5.88 -6.11 5.27
C LEU A 61 -4.86 -6.60 4.25
N HIS A 62 -4.45 -7.87 4.36
CA HIS A 62 -3.53 -8.51 3.43
C HIS A 62 -4.09 -8.57 2.00
N GLU A 63 -5.37 -8.92 1.84
CA GLU A 63 -6.06 -8.94 0.54
C GLU A 63 -6.14 -7.54 -0.08
N LEU A 64 -6.46 -6.51 0.71
CA LEU A 64 -6.49 -5.11 0.28
C LEU A 64 -5.12 -4.65 -0.24
N ILE A 65 -4.06 -4.87 0.53
CA ILE A 65 -2.71 -4.44 0.15
C ILE A 65 -2.25 -5.21 -1.10
N THR A 66 -2.45 -6.52 -1.13
CA THR A 66 -2.05 -7.38 -2.25
C THR A 66 -2.75 -7.01 -3.56
N SER A 67 -4.09 -6.83 -3.51
CA SER A 67 -4.86 -6.43 -4.68
C SER A 67 -4.44 -5.05 -5.21
N LYS A 68 -4.14 -4.11 -4.31
CA LYS A 68 -3.66 -2.77 -4.66
C LYS A 68 -2.24 -2.78 -5.23
N CYS A 69 -1.35 -3.60 -4.69
CA CYS A 69 -0.01 -3.82 -5.23
C CYS A 69 -0.09 -4.34 -6.66
N LEU A 70 -0.96 -5.33 -6.89
CA LEU A 70 -1.20 -5.86 -8.22
C LEU A 70 -1.73 -4.76 -9.15
N SER A 71 -2.79 -4.03 -8.79
CA SER A 71 -3.33 -3.00 -9.68
C SER A 71 -2.35 -1.89 -10.04
N ASN A 72 -1.44 -1.53 -9.13
CA ASN A 72 -0.57 -0.35 -9.27
C ASN A 72 0.79 -0.66 -9.90
N TYR A 73 1.35 -1.84 -9.65
CA TYR A 73 2.70 -2.21 -10.07
C TYR A 73 2.73 -3.32 -11.10
N PHE A 74 1.61 -4.02 -11.28
CA PHE A 74 1.52 -5.13 -12.22
C PHE A 74 1.08 -4.66 -13.60
N THR A 75 2.05 -4.50 -14.49
CA THR A 75 1.82 -4.60 -15.93
C THR A 75 2.54 -5.85 -16.43
N PRO A 76 1.93 -6.69 -17.29
CA PRO A 76 2.54 -7.94 -17.77
C PRO A 76 3.98 -7.80 -18.28
N GLU A 77 4.34 -6.61 -18.76
CA GLU A 77 5.62 -6.27 -19.35
C GLU A 77 6.70 -5.76 -18.37
N LYS A 78 6.37 -5.41 -17.11
CA LYS A 78 7.29 -4.75 -16.16
C LYS A 78 7.55 -5.54 -14.88
N ILE A 79 7.39 -6.85 -14.92
CA ILE A 79 7.60 -7.71 -13.75
C ILE A 79 9.12 -7.76 -13.44
N PRO A 80 9.60 -7.20 -12.31
CA PRO A 80 10.98 -7.41 -11.87
C PRO A 80 11.05 -8.83 -11.31
N LEU A 81 11.67 -9.73 -12.06
CA LEU A 81 11.68 -11.16 -11.79
C LEU A 81 12.85 -11.54 -10.86
N PHE A 82 12.55 -11.92 -9.62
CA PHE A 82 13.37 -12.90 -8.93
C PHE A 82 12.85 -14.31 -9.27
N GLY A 83 13.76 -15.22 -9.59
CA GLY A 83 13.53 -16.42 -10.45
C GLY A 83 12.53 -17.49 -10.00
N LYS A 84 11.79 -17.30 -8.89
CA LYS A 84 10.70 -18.19 -8.44
C LYS A 84 9.29 -17.57 -8.55
N THR A 85 9.21 -16.26 -8.72
CA THR A 85 7.93 -15.52 -8.74
C THR A 85 7.28 -15.55 -10.14
N ARG A 86 8.08 -15.74 -11.21
CA ARG A 86 7.60 -15.79 -12.61
C ARG A 86 6.58 -16.90 -12.86
N ASP A 87 6.85 -18.10 -12.38
CA ASP A 87 6.02 -19.27 -12.70
C ASP A 87 4.68 -19.21 -11.95
N ARG A 88 4.68 -18.65 -10.73
CA ARG A 88 3.45 -18.40 -9.96
C ARG A 88 2.61 -17.28 -10.55
N ILE A 89 3.24 -16.16 -10.91
CA ILE A 89 2.58 -14.97 -11.47
C ILE A 89 2.04 -15.20 -12.89
N SER A 90 2.77 -15.94 -13.74
CA SER A 90 2.31 -16.23 -15.11
C SER A 90 1.18 -17.27 -15.14
N THR A 91 1.20 -18.24 -14.22
CA THR A 91 0.07 -19.15 -13.97
C THR A 91 -1.13 -18.40 -13.39
N PHE A 92 -0.88 -17.41 -12.53
CA PHE A 92 -1.88 -16.51 -11.94
C PHE A 92 -2.67 -15.71 -12.99
N LEU A 93 -1.99 -15.11 -13.99
CA LEU A 93 -2.66 -14.39 -15.09
C LEU A 93 -3.52 -15.29 -15.97
N LYS A 94 -3.12 -16.54 -16.16
CA LYS A 94 -3.88 -17.54 -16.94
C LYS A 94 -5.09 -18.11 -16.18
N SER A 95 -5.14 -17.93 -14.85
CA SER A 95 -6.14 -18.50 -13.95
C SER A 95 -7.15 -17.47 -13.42
N LEU A 96 -7.27 -16.32 -14.09
CA LEU A 96 -8.09 -15.16 -13.65
C LEU A 96 -9.62 -15.41 -13.58
N SER A 97 -10.06 -16.65 -13.74
CA SER A 97 -11.45 -17.11 -13.55
C SER A 97 -11.78 -17.54 -12.12
N SER A 98 -10.84 -17.50 -11.16
CA SER A 98 -11.07 -17.93 -9.76
C SER A 98 -10.26 -17.15 -8.71
N ALA A 99 -10.48 -15.83 -8.66
CA ALA A 99 -9.66 -14.85 -7.94
C ALA A 99 -9.50 -15.05 -6.41
N ASN A 100 -10.50 -15.59 -5.69
CA ASN A 100 -10.52 -15.55 -4.21
C ASN A 100 -9.56 -16.52 -3.50
N ASN A 101 -9.30 -17.71 -4.05
CA ASN A 101 -8.41 -18.68 -3.41
C ASN A 101 -6.91 -18.36 -3.64
N ILE A 102 -6.62 -17.51 -4.62
CA ILE A 102 -5.26 -17.25 -5.10
C ILE A 102 -4.66 -16.02 -4.42
N LEU A 103 -5.46 -14.99 -4.10
CA LEU A 103 -5.03 -13.84 -3.29
C LEU A 103 -4.57 -14.26 -1.90
N LYS A 104 -5.17 -15.31 -1.32
CA LYS A 104 -4.76 -15.89 -0.03
C LYS A 104 -3.43 -16.64 -0.08
N ALA A 105 -3.02 -17.11 -1.26
CA ALA A 105 -1.77 -17.86 -1.45
C ALA A 105 -0.56 -16.96 -1.68
N LEU A 106 -0.77 -15.74 -2.16
CA LEU A 106 0.26 -14.73 -2.32
C LEU A 106 0.49 -14.06 -0.97
N LYS A 107 1.72 -14.06 -0.47
CA LYS A 107 2.10 -13.34 0.74
C LYS A 107 2.48 -11.92 0.39
N PHE A 108 2.32 -11.00 1.33
CA PHE A 108 2.73 -9.61 1.12
C PHE A 108 4.24 -9.53 0.80
N SER A 109 5.04 -10.40 1.41
CA SER A 109 6.47 -10.57 1.11
C SER A 109 6.78 -10.97 -0.33
N ASP A 110 5.83 -11.55 -1.05
CA ASP A 110 6.00 -11.91 -2.46
C ASP A 110 5.98 -10.66 -3.37
N PHE A 111 5.54 -9.51 -2.83
CA PHE A 111 5.54 -8.22 -3.49
C PHE A 111 6.63 -7.33 -2.91
N HIS A 112 7.59 -6.96 -3.75
CA HIS A 112 8.50 -5.87 -3.42
C HIS A 112 7.86 -4.55 -3.87
N PHE A 113 7.60 -3.66 -2.92
CA PHE A 113 7.36 -2.26 -3.27
C PHE A 113 8.58 -1.72 -4.01
N PRO A 114 8.40 -0.92 -5.07
CA PRO A 114 9.51 -0.19 -5.66
C PRO A 114 10.18 0.68 -4.60
N ASN A 115 11.51 0.78 -4.65
CA ASN A 115 12.32 1.58 -3.71
C ASN A 115 11.88 3.06 -3.63
N SER A 116 11.14 3.56 -4.62
CA SER A 116 10.58 4.92 -4.67
C SER A 116 9.06 4.93 -4.42
N THR A 117 8.63 4.41 -3.28
CA THR A 117 7.21 4.36 -2.88
C THR A 117 7.00 4.95 -1.49
N ILE A 118 6.01 5.83 -1.34
CA ILE A 118 5.48 6.23 -0.03
C ILE A 118 4.16 5.52 0.22
N ILE A 119 4.06 4.84 1.36
CA ILE A 119 2.85 4.13 1.79
C ILE A 119 1.99 5.09 2.61
N ILE A 120 0.71 5.17 2.29
CA ILE A 120 -0.25 6.03 2.98
C ILE A 120 -1.43 5.17 3.42
N ILE A 121 -1.59 5.08 4.74
CA ILE A 121 -2.68 4.38 5.41
C ILE A 121 -3.67 5.46 5.89
N ASP A 122 -4.85 5.51 5.27
CA ASP A 122 -5.90 6.47 5.62
C ASP A 122 -6.98 5.83 6.51
N ASP A 123 -7.71 6.68 7.24
CA ASP A 123 -8.81 6.27 8.11
C ASP A 123 -8.44 5.21 9.16
N VAL A 124 -7.24 5.30 9.76
CA VAL A 124 -6.77 4.36 10.78
C VAL A 124 -7.74 4.28 11.97
N GLU A 125 -8.39 5.39 12.31
CA GLU A 125 -9.42 5.47 13.36
C GLU A 125 -10.74 4.75 12.99
N ARG A 126 -10.89 4.33 11.74
CA ARG A 126 -12.08 3.64 11.21
C ARG A 126 -11.84 2.17 10.90
N ILE A 127 -10.71 1.62 11.37
CA ILE A 127 -10.56 0.18 11.43
C ILE A 127 -11.72 -0.42 12.23
N SER A 128 -12.16 -1.63 11.87
CA SER A 128 -13.30 -2.25 12.55
C SER A 128 -13.04 -2.32 14.07
N PRO A 129 -14.04 -1.99 14.91
CA PRO A 129 -13.87 -2.11 16.37
C PRO A 129 -13.64 -3.56 16.81
N ASN A 130 -13.97 -4.53 15.95
CA ASN A 130 -13.78 -5.95 16.17
C ASN A 130 -12.53 -6.49 15.45
N TYR A 131 -11.57 -5.62 15.12
CA TYR A 131 -10.38 -6.05 14.41
C TYR A 131 -9.63 -7.12 15.20
N ASN A 132 -9.49 -8.31 14.61
CA ASN A 132 -8.71 -9.39 15.20
C ASN A 132 -7.31 -9.43 14.58
N TYR A 133 -6.29 -9.46 15.44
CA TYR A 133 -4.94 -9.79 15.05
C TYR A 133 -4.85 -11.31 15.02
N ASP A 134 -4.84 -11.88 13.82
CA ASP A 134 -4.55 -13.30 13.68
C ASP A 134 -3.08 -13.49 14.09
N GLU A 135 -2.83 -14.03 15.29
CA GLU A 135 -1.48 -14.40 15.72
C GLU A 135 -0.99 -15.54 14.82
N PHE A 136 0.06 -15.25 14.04
CA PHE A 136 0.72 -16.21 13.15
C PHE A 136 1.62 -17.18 13.91
#